data_AF-A0A1Y1XGA3-F1
#
_entry.id   AF-A0A1Y1XGA3-F1
#
_cell.length_a   1.000
_cell.length_b   1.000
_cell.length_c   1.000
_cell.angle_alpha   90.00
_cell.angle_beta   90.00
_cell.angle_gamma   90.00
#
_symmetry.space_group_name_H-M   'P 1'
#
loop_
_entity.id
_entity.type
_entity.pdbx_description
1 polymer ?
#
loop_
_entity_poly.entity_id
_entity_poly.type
_entity_poly.pdbx_seq_one_letter_code
_entity_poly.pdbx_strand_id
1 'polypeptide(L)'
;HGDECKYVESHCSDIEGLFNYLSFIYCKMSDCKLLAMTIMCLWIIWLFFLFGTSASSFFSPNLTFISNYLCLPESVAGVTLAALGNGAPDVFSTFSSFKVNSGGLAMGELIGASLFVTILVVGSISLVSPLKVSKKPFLCDMLFFIGAIFCVLILIIKGYITSMDSMFMLGYYILYVVLVVVTNWRKRVKKSRMESYHSLGFHFPRCEFESDSEGIYIIYI
;
A
#
# COMPACT_ATOMS: atom_id res chain seq x y z
N HIS A 1 12.45 -35.97 11.94
CA HIS A 1 11.15 -35.86 11.24
C HIS A 1 9.97 -35.90 12.22
N GLY A 2 9.86 -36.87 13.13
CA GLY A 2 8.77 -36.90 14.12
C GLY A 2 8.74 -35.72 15.12
N ASP A 3 9.91 -35.19 15.52
CA ASP A 3 9.97 -34.11 16.51
C ASP A 3 9.52 -32.74 15.97
N GLU A 4 9.80 -32.44 14.70
CA GLU A 4 9.38 -31.17 14.06
C GLU A 4 7.86 -31.11 13.90
N CYS A 5 7.23 -32.21 13.46
CA CYS A 5 5.78 -32.30 13.34
C CYS A 5 5.09 -32.23 14.72
N LYS A 6 5.60 -32.94 15.74
CA LYS A 6 5.08 -32.84 17.11
C LYS A 6 5.22 -31.44 17.70
N TYR A 7 6.29 -30.72 17.38
CA TYR A 7 6.46 -29.33 17.79
C TYR A 7 5.40 -28.42 17.16
N VAL A 8 5.17 -28.55 15.84
CA VAL A 8 4.14 -27.78 15.12
C VAL A 8 2.73 -28.10 15.65
N GLU A 9 2.41 -29.36 15.91
CA GLU A 9 1.08 -29.75 16.38
C GLU A 9 0.81 -29.27 17.82
N SER A 10 1.84 -29.19 18.66
CA SER A 10 1.72 -28.76 20.06
C SER A 10 1.76 -27.24 20.25
N HIS A 11 2.40 -26.48 19.35
CA HIS A 11 2.59 -25.03 19.49
C HIS A 11 1.91 -24.19 18.40
N CYS A 12 1.44 -24.81 17.30
CA CYS A 12 0.92 -24.11 16.12
C CYS A 12 -0.42 -24.69 15.62
N SER A 13 -1.15 -25.42 16.47
CA SER A 13 -2.48 -25.97 16.18
C SER A 13 -3.54 -24.88 16.02
N ASP A 14 -3.40 -23.77 16.77
CA ASP A 14 -4.36 -22.65 16.83
C ASP A 14 -3.98 -21.46 15.93
N ILE A 15 -3.34 -21.69 14.79
CA ILE A 15 -3.16 -20.61 13.80
C ILE A 15 -4.52 -20.34 13.16
N GLU A 16 -5.09 -19.15 13.40
CA GLU A 16 -6.35 -18.63 12.81
C GLU A 16 -6.25 -18.38 11.29
N GLY A 17 -5.85 -19.40 10.53
CA GLY A 17 -5.75 -19.38 9.08
C GLY A 17 -6.72 -20.36 8.42
N LEU A 18 -7.16 -20.04 7.20
CA LEU A 18 -8.01 -20.94 6.39
C LEU A 18 -7.34 -22.31 6.12
N PHE A 19 -6.01 -22.36 6.16
CA PHE A 19 -5.23 -23.58 5.91
C PHE A 19 -3.95 -23.60 6.75
N ASN A 20 -3.72 -24.68 7.50
CA ASN A 20 -2.54 -24.81 8.36
C ASN A 20 -1.32 -25.30 7.55
N TYR A 21 -0.62 -24.34 6.93
CA TYR A 21 0.51 -24.60 6.03
C TYR A 21 1.73 -25.23 6.73
N LEU A 22 1.92 -24.94 8.02
CA LEU A 22 3.00 -25.52 8.83
C LEU A 22 2.79 -27.04 8.99
N SER A 23 1.57 -27.46 9.33
CA SER A 23 1.24 -28.89 9.40
C SER A 23 1.37 -29.57 8.02
N PHE A 24 0.96 -28.89 6.94
CA PHE A 24 1.09 -29.43 5.59
C PHE A 24 2.56 -29.69 5.19
N ILE A 25 3.46 -28.74 5.45
CA ILE A 25 4.89 -28.84 5.08
C ILE A 25 5.61 -29.85 5.98
N TYR A 26 5.42 -29.79 7.29
CA TYR A 26 6.23 -30.56 8.25
C TYR A 26 5.64 -31.92 8.64
N CYS A 27 4.31 -32.09 8.59
CA CYS A 27 3.65 -33.34 8.98
C CYS A 27 3.20 -34.19 7.78
N LYS A 28 2.67 -33.57 6.72
CA LYS A 28 2.07 -34.31 5.58
C LYS A 28 3.06 -34.60 4.45
N MET A 29 3.98 -33.67 4.18
CA MET A 29 4.93 -33.73 3.06
C MET A 29 6.40 -33.68 3.55
N SER A 30 6.69 -34.34 4.68
CA SER A 30 8.02 -34.29 5.32
C SER A 30 9.15 -34.89 4.48
N ASP A 31 8.88 -35.92 3.68
CA ASP A 31 9.91 -36.60 2.88
C ASP A 31 10.36 -35.79 1.64
N CYS A 32 9.53 -34.85 1.18
CA CYS A 32 9.77 -34.04 -0.02
C CYS A 32 9.57 -32.54 0.26
N LYS A 33 10.31 -31.97 1.23
CA LYS A 33 10.22 -30.55 1.63
C LYS A 33 10.37 -29.58 0.44
N LEU A 34 11.26 -29.87 -0.51
CA LEU A 34 11.47 -29.03 -1.70
C LEU A 34 10.21 -28.96 -2.57
N LEU A 35 9.54 -30.11 -2.78
CA LEU A 35 8.30 -30.17 -3.56
C LEU A 35 7.16 -29.42 -2.85
N ALA A 36 7.07 -29.53 -1.52
CA ALA A 36 6.09 -28.77 -0.75
C ALA A 36 6.32 -27.26 -0.88
N MET A 37 7.59 -26.81 -0.78
CA MET A 37 7.94 -25.39 -0.98
C MET A 37 7.62 -24.90 -2.39
N THR A 38 7.94 -25.67 -3.44
CA THR A 38 7.61 -25.24 -4.82
C THR A 38 6.11 -25.15 -5.05
N ILE A 39 5.32 -26.09 -4.51
CA ILE A 39 3.86 -26.04 -4.58
C ILE A 39 3.32 -24.80 -3.88
N MET A 40 3.82 -24.47 -2.68
CA MET A 40 3.41 -23.28 -1.94
C MET A 40 3.78 -21.98 -2.67
N CYS A 41 4.98 -21.91 -3.27
CA CYS A 41 5.37 -20.78 -4.09
C CYS A 41 4.47 -20.60 -5.32
N LEU A 42 4.16 -21.70 -6.03
CA LEU A 42 3.23 -21.67 -7.17
C LEU A 42 1.83 -21.24 -6.74
N TRP A 43 1.37 -21.71 -5.58
CA TRP A 43 0.10 -21.29 -5.00
C TRP A 43 0.07 -19.79 -4.70
N ILE A 44 1.12 -19.23 -4.09
CA ILE A 44 1.23 -17.79 -3.82
C ILE A 44 1.23 -16.98 -5.12
N ILE A 45 1.97 -17.42 -6.15
CA ILE A 45 2.00 -16.75 -7.46
C ILE A 45 0.60 -16.75 -8.09
N TRP A 46 -0.10 -17.89 -8.00
CA TRP A 46 -1.47 -18.00 -8.51
C TRP A 46 -2.44 -17.08 -7.76
N LEU A 47 -2.37 -17.03 -6.43
CA LEU A 47 -3.16 -16.11 -5.61
C LEU A 47 -2.88 -14.64 -5.95
N PHE A 48 -1.61 -14.28 -6.16
CA PHE A 48 -1.22 -12.93 -6.53
C PHE A 48 -1.80 -12.53 -7.90
N PHE A 49 -1.76 -13.44 -8.88
CA PHE A 49 -2.37 -13.21 -10.19
C PHE A 49 -3.90 -13.07 -10.11
N LEU A 50 -4.55 -13.92 -9.31
CA LEU A 50 -5.99 -13.82 -9.06
C LEU A 50 -6.38 -12.52 -8.38
N PHE A 51 -5.61 -12.09 -7.37
CA PHE A 51 -5.84 -10.83 -6.68
C PHE A 51 -5.72 -9.64 -7.64
N GLY A 52 -4.67 -9.62 -8.48
CA GLY A 52 -4.47 -8.59 -9.50
C GLY A 52 -5.60 -8.52 -10.53
N THR A 53 -5.99 -9.66 -11.10
CA THR A 53 -7.09 -9.72 -12.08
C THR A 53 -8.46 -9.41 -11.48
N SER A 54 -8.69 -9.76 -10.21
CA SER A 54 -9.89 -9.40 -9.47
C SER A 54 -9.94 -7.90 -9.20
N ALA A 55 -8.80 -7.30 -8.83
CA ALA A 55 -8.70 -5.85 -8.62
C ALA A 55 -8.98 -5.08 -9.93
N SER A 56 -8.42 -5.51 -11.06
CA SER A 56 -8.67 -4.84 -12.34
C SER A 56 -10.13 -5.00 -12.81
N SER A 57 -10.73 -6.17 -12.63
CA SER A 57 -12.08 -6.47 -13.16
C SER A 57 -13.21 -6.00 -12.25
N PHE A 58 -13.01 -6.00 -10.93
CA PHE A 58 -14.06 -5.64 -9.96
C PHE A 58 -13.73 -4.35 -9.23
N PHE A 59 -12.52 -4.15 -8.71
CA PHE A 59 -12.23 -2.99 -7.85
C PHE A 59 -12.21 -1.68 -8.64
N SER A 60 -11.52 -1.64 -9.79
CA SER A 60 -11.39 -0.42 -10.60
C SER A 60 -12.73 0.10 -11.15
N PRO A 61 -13.61 -0.73 -11.76
CA PRO A 61 -14.91 -0.23 -12.23
C PRO A 61 -15.80 0.26 -11.09
N ASN A 62 -15.83 -0.44 -9.95
CA ASN A 62 -16.62 -0.02 -8.80
C ASN A 62 -16.13 1.32 -8.21
N LEU A 63 -14.82 1.57 -8.22
CA LEU A 63 -14.26 2.87 -7.85
C LEU A 63 -14.81 4.00 -8.75
N THR A 64 -14.82 3.78 -10.07
CA THR A 64 -15.37 4.73 -11.05
C THR A 64 -16.88 4.95 -10.87
N PHE A 65 -17.66 3.91 -10.54
CA PHE A 65 -19.08 4.10 -10.25
C PHE A 65 -19.30 4.98 -9.00
N ILE A 66 -18.54 4.71 -7.94
CA ILE A 66 -18.64 5.45 -6.68
C ILE A 66 -18.16 6.89 -6.84
N SER A 67 -17.06 7.13 -7.56
CA SER A 67 -16.53 8.48 -7.81
C SER A 67 -17.53 9.33 -8.60
N ASN A 68 -18.17 8.77 -9.63
CA ASN A 68 -19.21 9.45 -10.40
C ASN A 68 -20.44 9.77 -9.54
N TYR A 69 -20.87 8.85 -8.67
CA TYR A 69 -21.98 9.08 -7.75
C TYR A 69 -21.68 10.19 -6.73
N LEU A 70 -20.44 10.27 -6.25
CA LEU A 70 -19.96 11.29 -5.30
C LEU A 70 -19.50 12.59 -5.98
N CYS A 71 -19.57 12.69 -7.31
CA CYS A 71 -19.02 13.79 -8.11
C CYS A 71 -17.55 14.11 -7.79
N LEU A 72 -16.74 13.07 -7.53
CA LEU A 72 -15.31 13.18 -7.26
C LEU A 72 -14.52 12.98 -8.55
N PRO A 73 -13.47 13.78 -8.82
CA PRO A 73 -12.54 13.49 -9.91
C PRO A 73 -11.89 12.11 -9.69
N GLU A 74 -11.68 11.35 -10.77
CA GLU A 74 -11.10 10.00 -10.68
C GLU A 74 -9.72 9.98 -10.03
N SER A 75 -8.94 11.05 -10.21
CA SER A 75 -7.66 11.23 -9.53
C SER A 75 -7.79 11.31 -8.01
N VAL A 76 -8.86 11.94 -7.50
CA VAL A 76 -9.13 12.04 -6.06
C VAL A 76 -9.64 10.70 -5.55
N ALA A 77 -10.58 10.07 -6.27
CA ALA A 77 -11.11 8.75 -5.92
C ALA A 77 -10.01 7.68 -5.86
N GLY A 78 -9.09 7.66 -6.83
CA GLY A 78 -7.93 6.76 -6.81
C GLY A 78 -7.02 7.01 -5.60
N VAL A 79 -6.72 8.26 -5.27
CA VAL A 79 -5.82 8.58 -4.14
C VAL A 79 -6.48 8.30 -2.78
N THR A 80 -7.81 8.36 -2.66
CA THR A 80 -8.51 8.16 -1.38
C THR A 80 -9.14 6.78 -1.25
N LEU A 81 -10.03 6.41 -2.16
CA LEU A 81 -10.82 5.18 -2.07
C LEU A 81 -9.96 3.95 -2.38
N ALA A 82 -9.02 4.05 -3.33
CA ALA A 82 -8.11 2.94 -3.59
C ALA A 82 -7.16 2.71 -2.41
N ALA A 83 -6.64 3.80 -1.82
CA ALA A 83 -5.80 3.73 -0.63
C ALA A 83 -6.54 3.14 0.59
N LEU A 84 -7.80 3.52 0.81
CA LEU A 84 -8.64 2.94 1.86
C LEU A 84 -8.92 1.45 1.63
N GLY A 85 -9.24 1.06 0.39
CA GLY A 85 -9.51 -0.34 0.04
C GLY A 85 -8.31 -1.25 0.28
N ASN A 86 -7.10 -0.77 0.00
CA ASN A 86 -5.87 -1.50 0.29
C ASN A 86 -5.55 -1.53 1.79
N GLY A 87 -5.64 -0.40 2.49
CA GLY A 87 -5.19 -0.30 3.88
C GLY A 87 -6.17 -0.84 4.93
N ALA A 88 -7.47 -0.92 4.62
CA ALA A 88 -8.47 -1.44 5.55
C ALA A 88 -8.17 -2.87 6.05
N PRO A 89 -7.96 -3.88 5.18
CA PRO A 89 -7.65 -5.23 5.65
C PRO A 89 -6.35 -5.28 6.46
N ASP A 90 -5.32 -4.52 6.08
CA ASP A 90 -4.04 -4.48 6.81
C ASP A 90 -4.21 -3.98 8.25
N VAL A 91 -5.05 -2.95 8.45
CA VAL A 91 -5.37 -2.42 9.79
C VAL A 91 -6.13 -3.46 10.62
N PHE A 92 -7.11 -4.16 10.02
CA PHE A 92 -7.86 -5.20 10.73
C PHE A 92 -6.97 -6.40 11.09
N SER A 93 -6.10 -6.84 10.19
CA SER A 93 -5.10 -7.91 10.39
C SER A 93 -4.11 -7.56 11.50
N THR A 94 -3.61 -6.33 11.48
CA THR A 94 -2.72 -5.80 12.52
C THR A 94 -3.43 -5.77 13.87
N PHE A 95 -4.68 -5.29 13.91
CA PHE A 95 -5.46 -5.20 15.14
C PHE A 95 -5.79 -6.57 15.75
N SER A 96 -6.14 -7.57 14.94
CA SER A 96 -6.34 -8.94 15.43
C SER A 96 -5.03 -9.53 15.96
N SER A 97 -3.91 -9.31 15.27
CA SER A 97 -2.58 -9.79 15.68
C SER A 97 -2.12 -9.20 17.02
N PHE A 98 -2.47 -7.95 17.32
CA PHE A 98 -2.19 -7.35 18.62
C PHE A 98 -2.98 -7.99 19.78
N LYS A 99 -4.20 -8.50 19.52
CA LYS A 99 -5.01 -9.17 20.56
C LYS A 99 -4.38 -10.46 21.06
N VAL A 100 -3.65 -11.15 20.19
CA VAL A 100 -2.96 -12.42 20.49
C VAL A 100 -1.50 -12.21 20.93
N ASN A 101 -1.12 -10.97 21.32
CA ASN A 101 0.25 -10.57 21.68
C ASN A 101 1.31 -10.84 20.58
N SER A 102 0.89 -10.97 19.33
CA SER A 102 1.77 -11.20 18.17
C SER A 102 2.17 -9.88 17.49
N GLY A 103 2.50 -8.86 18.28
CA GLY A 103 2.83 -7.52 17.76
C GLY A 103 4.06 -7.49 16.83
N GLY A 104 5.03 -8.39 17.06
CA GLY A 104 6.18 -8.53 16.16
C GLY A 104 5.81 -9.06 14.78
N LEU A 105 4.84 -9.98 14.71
CA LEU A 105 4.33 -10.53 13.45
C LEU A 105 3.58 -9.44 12.66
N ALA A 106 2.74 -8.67 13.36
CA ALA A 106 1.98 -7.56 12.79
C ALA A 106 2.89 -6.48 12.19
N MET A 107 3.98 -6.12 12.89
CA MET A 107 4.97 -5.17 12.37
C MET A 107 5.71 -5.71 11.13
N GLY A 108 6.04 -7.00 11.12
CA GLY A 108 6.67 -7.66 9.98
C GLY A 108 5.79 -7.63 8.72
N GLU A 109 4.48 -7.86 8.89
CA GLU A 109 3.49 -7.76 7.82
C GLU A 109 3.41 -6.35 7.23
N LEU A 110 3.24 -5.33 8.08
CA LEU A 110 3.14 -3.92 7.65
C LEU A 110 4.38 -3.43 6.89
N ILE A 111 5.57 -3.78 7.39
CA ILE A 111 6.83 -3.40 6.77
C ILE A 111 7.05 -4.17 5.47
N GLY A 112 6.73 -5.47 5.47
CA GLY A 112 6.79 -6.30 4.27
C GLY A 112 5.90 -5.77 3.15
N ALA A 113 4.64 -5.43 3.46
CA ALA A 113 3.68 -4.89 2.49
C ALA A 113 4.14 -3.55 1.90
N SER A 114 4.60 -2.62 2.75
CA SER A 114 5.08 -1.31 2.29
C SER A 114 6.35 -1.40 1.43
N LEU A 115 7.29 -2.28 1.76
CA LEU A 115 8.47 -2.55 0.93
C LEU A 115 8.11 -3.25 -0.37
N PHE A 116 7.21 -4.23 -0.34
CA PHE A 116 6.72 -4.94 -1.53
C PHE A 116 6.12 -3.96 -2.54
N VAL A 117 5.19 -3.10 -2.10
CA VAL A 117 4.56 -2.10 -2.98
C VAL A 117 5.59 -1.11 -3.53
N THR A 118 6.50 -0.62 -2.68
CA THR A 118 7.49 0.38 -3.12
C THR A 118 8.51 -0.21 -4.10
N ILE A 119 8.98 -1.43 -3.88
CA ILE A 119 10.03 -2.03 -4.71
C ILE A 119 9.44 -2.63 -5.98
N LEU A 120 8.42 -3.48 -5.84
CA LEU A 120 7.89 -4.25 -6.97
C LEU A 120 6.86 -3.47 -7.77
N VAL A 121 5.89 -2.82 -7.12
CA VAL A 121 4.83 -2.09 -7.84
C VAL A 121 5.38 -0.80 -8.45
N VAL A 122 5.96 0.09 -7.64
CA VAL A 122 6.52 1.35 -8.18
C VAL A 122 7.71 1.07 -9.11
N GLY A 123 8.55 0.08 -8.79
CA GLY A 123 9.68 -0.31 -9.65
C GLY A 123 9.24 -0.84 -11.01
N SER A 124 8.22 -1.70 -11.06
CA SER A 124 7.67 -2.20 -12.34
C SER A 124 7.02 -1.09 -13.16
N ILE A 125 6.22 -0.22 -12.54
CA ILE A 125 5.60 0.94 -13.22
C ILE A 125 6.69 1.84 -13.81
N SER A 126 7.78 2.09 -13.07
CA SER A 126 8.90 2.91 -13.55
C SER A 126 9.66 2.30 -14.71
N LEU A 127 9.63 0.97 -14.89
CA LEU A 127 10.26 0.28 -16.02
C LEU A 127 9.37 0.31 -17.26
N VAL A 128 8.05 0.18 -17.08
CA VAL A 128 7.08 0.09 -18.18
C VAL A 128 6.72 1.49 -18.72
N SER A 129 6.58 2.49 -17.85
CA SER A 129 6.14 3.83 -18.23
C SER A 129 7.05 4.92 -17.67
N PRO A 130 7.56 5.85 -18.49
CA PRO A 130 8.37 6.96 -18.00
C PRO A 130 7.50 7.92 -17.17
N LEU A 131 7.62 7.81 -15.85
CA LEU A 131 6.92 8.67 -14.90
C LEU A 131 7.36 10.13 -15.06
N LYS A 132 6.51 10.96 -15.67
CA LYS A 132 6.69 12.42 -15.72
C LYS A 132 6.32 13.05 -14.37
N VAL A 133 7.16 12.84 -13.36
CA VAL A 133 6.99 13.43 -12.02
C VAL A 133 7.86 14.67 -11.81
N SER A 134 7.29 15.66 -11.13
CA SER A 134 8.05 16.84 -10.73
C SER A 134 9.14 16.45 -9.72
N LYS A 135 10.41 16.65 -10.07
CA LYS A 135 11.58 16.22 -9.28
C LYS A 135 11.56 16.70 -7.82
N LYS A 136 11.15 17.94 -7.58
CA LYS A 136 11.17 18.57 -6.23
C LYS A 136 10.21 17.92 -5.23
N PRO A 137 8.88 17.84 -5.49
CA PRO A 137 7.97 17.14 -4.58
C PRO A 137 8.32 15.67 -4.43
N PHE A 138 8.67 14.99 -5.53
CA PHE A 138 9.06 13.58 -5.50
C PHE A 138 10.25 13.32 -4.57
N LEU A 139 11.30 14.15 -4.63
CA LEU A 139 12.46 13.99 -3.75
C LEU A 139 12.10 14.26 -2.29
N CYS A 140 11.20 15.22 -2.01
CA CYS A 140 10.73 15.46 -0.65
C CYS A 140 9.97 14.23 -0.12
N ASP A 141 9.01 13.70 -0.89
CA ASP A 141 8.24 12.52 -0.50
C ASP A 141 9.15 11.31 -0.24
N MET A 142 10.15 11.09 -1.10
CA MET A 142 11.15 10.04 -0.91
C MET A 142 12.00 10.23 0.35
N LEU A 143 12.43 11.47 0.66
CA LEU A 143 13.21 11.75 1.86
C LEU A 143 12.39 11.49 3.15
N PHE A 144 11.11 11.87 3.17
CA PHE A 144 10.22 11.55 4.29
C PHE A 144 9.97 10.05 4.42
N PHE A 145 9.81 9.35 3.29
CA PHE A 145 9.63 7.90 3.30
C PHE A 145 10.87 7.15 3.82
N ILE A 146 12.07 7.52 3.35
CA ILE A 146 13.34 6.96 3.86
C ILE A 146 13.52 7.27 5.35
N GLY A 147 13.17 8.49 5.77
CA GLY A 147 13.19 8.89 7.17
C GLY A 147 12.27 8.03 8.04
N ALA A 148 11.05 7.74 7.56
CA ALA A 148 10.11 6.86 8.25
C ALA A 148 10.66 5.43 8.39
N ILE A 149 11.21 4.85 7.31
CA ILE A 149 11.86 3.53 7.35
C ILE A 149 12.99 3.51 8.37
N PHE A 150 13.83 4.55 8.40
CA PHE A 150 14.93 4.64 9.36
C PHE A 150 14.45 4.72 10.81
N CYS A 151 13.40 5.50 11.08
CA CYS A 151 12.80 5.56 12.41
C CYS A 151 12.22 4.20 12.82
N VAL A 152 11.55 3.50 11.90
CA VAL A 152 11.01 2.15 12.16
C VAL A 152 12.14 1.16 12.42
N LEU A 153 13.24 1.23 11.67
CA LEU A 153 14.42 0.40 11.87
C LEU A 153 15.02 0.60 13.28
N ILE A 154 15.09 1.84 13.76
CA ILE A 154 15.53 2.13 15.15
C ILE A 154 14.59 1.47 16.17
N LEU A 155 13.28 1.54 15.97
CA LEU A 155 12.31 0.90 16.88
C LEU A 155 12.46 -0.62 16.89
N ILE A 156 12.74 -1.23 15.75
CA ILE A 156 13.00 -2.67 15.64
C ILE A 156 14.27 -3.05 16.40
N ILE A 157 15.37 -2.30 16.20
CA ILE A 157 16.64 -2.54 16.91
C ILE A 157 16.44 -2.39 18.43
N LYS A 158 15.60 -1.44 18.86
CA LYS A 158 15.27 -1.25 20.27
C LYS A 158 14.51 -2.44 20.86
N GLY A 159 13.75 -3.17 20.05
CA GLY A 159 13.05 -4.41 20.45
C GLY A 159 11.79 -4.20 21.31
N TYR A 160 11.47 -2.96 21.69
CA TYR A 160 10.24 -2.61 22.40
C TYR A 160 9.71 -1.25 21.92
N ILE A 161 8.38 -1.12 21.89
CA ILE A 161 7.67 0.09 21.47
C ILE A 161 7.02 0.72 22.70
N THR A 162 7.38 1.95 23.02
CA THR A 162 6.76 2.74 24.09
C THR A 162 5.67 3.64 23.51
N SER A 163 4.73 4.08 24.35
CA SER A 163 3.69 5.03 23.93
C SER A 163 4.27 6.34 23.38
N MET A 164 5.45 6.76 23.87
CA MET A 164 6.17 7.93 23.36
C MET A 164 6.68 7.73 21.93
N ASP A 165 7.17 6.53 21.59
CA ASP A 165 7.60 6.21 20.23
C ASP A 165 6.42 6.25 19.26
N SER A 166 5.27 5.72 19.67
CA SER A 166 4.04 5.78 18.86
C SER A 166 3.56 7.22 18.65
N MET A 167 3.60 8.06 19.68
CA MET A 167 3.27 9.48 19.57
C MET A 167 4.25 10.23 18.65
N PHE A 168 5.54 9.91 18.73
CA PHE A 168 6.55 10.48 17.85
C PHE A 168 6.28 10.10 16.39
N MET A 169 6.00 8.83 16.10
CA MET A 169 5.66 8.37 14.74
C MET A 169 4.39 9.02 14.20
N LEU A 170 3.37 9.16 15.04
CA LEU A 170 2.15 9.87 14.67
C LEU A 170 2.42 11.35 14.38
N GLY A 171 3.23 12.00 15.21
CA GLY A 171 3.67 13.38 15.00
C GLY A 171 4.46 13.56 13.71
N TYR A 172 5.35 12.61 13.40
CA TYR A 172 6.10 12.58 12.15
C TYR A 172 5.18 12.48 10.93
N TYR A 173 4.17 11.61 10.99
CA TYR A 173 3.15 11.48 9.95
C TYR A 173 2.34 12.78 9.78
N ILE A 174 1.87 13.39 10.87
CA ILE A 174 1.14 14.66 10.82
C ILE A 174 2.02 15.76 10.21
N LEU A 175 3.29 15.85 10.60
CA LEU A 175 4.25 16.80 10.03
C LEU A 175 4.40 16.59 8.51
N TYR A 176 4.55 15.35 8.07
CA TYR A 176 4.62 15.01 6.64
C TYR A 176 3.36 15.49 5.90
N VAL A 177 2.17 15.14 6.39
CA VAL A 177 0.89 15.52 5.78
C VAL A 177 0.75 17.05 5.71
N VAL A 178 1.04 17.77 6.80
CA VAL A 178 0.97 19.24 6.83
C VAL A 178 1.93 19.85 5.81
N LEU A 179 3.18 19.38 5.74
CA LEU A 179 4.15 19.89 4.77
C LEU A 179 3.71 19.63 3.32
N VAL A 180 3.20 18.44 3.02
CA VAL A 180 2.69 18.10 1.68
C VAL A 180 1.46 18.93 1.33
N VAL A 181 0.50 19.07 2.24
CA VAL A 181 -0.72 19.86 2.02
C VAL A 181 -0.36 21.33 1.81
N VAL A 182 0.50 21.91 2.66
CA VAL A 182 0.92 23.31 2.55
C VAL A 182 1.69 23.56 1.26
N THR A 183 2.63 22.67 0.89
CA THR A 183 3.40 22.84 -0.35
C THR A 183 2.53 22.71 -1.59
N ASN A 184 1.57 21.77 -1.61
CA ASN A 184 0.61 21.61 -2.70
C ASN A 184 -0.38 22.77 -2.77
N TRP A 185 -0.89 23.26 -1.62
CA TRP A 185 -1.78 24.41 -1.58
C TRP A 185 -1.09 25.68 -2.07
N ARG A 186 0.15 25.94 -1.66
CA ARG A 186 0.94 27.08 -2.15
C ARG A 186 1.17 27.03 -3.66
N LYS A 187 1.41 25.84 -4.22
CA LYS A 187 1.52 25.66 -5.68
C LYS A 187 0.21 25.97 -6.38
N ARG A 188 -0.93 25.48 -5.88
CA ARG A 188 -2.26 25.76 -6.44
C ARG A 188 -2.57 27.26 -6.43
N VAL A 189 -2.38 27.94 -5.30
CA VAL A 189 -2.61 29.39 -5.18
C VAL A 189 -1.72 30.20 -6.15
N LYS A 190 -0.45 29.81 -6.31
CA LYS A 190 0.46 30.49 -7.24
C LYS A 190 0.07 30.26 -8.71
N LYS A 191 -0.42 29.05 -9.04
CA LYS A 191 -0.93 28.72 -10.38
C LYS A 191 -2.20 29.52 -10.70
N SER A 192 -3.18 29.53 -9.80
CA SER A 192 -4.42 30.30 -9.98
C SER A 192 -4.16 31.81 -10.12
N ARG A 193 -3.21 32.37 -9.36
CA ARG A 193 -2.83 33.79 -9.49
C ARG A 193 -2.17 34.09 -10.83
N MET A 194 -1.37 33.17 -11.40
CA MET A 194 -0.80 33.31 -12.75
C MET A 194 -1.86 33.18 -13.85
N GLU A 195 -2.79 32.23 -13.71
CA GLU A 195 -3.91 32.05 -14.64
C GLU A 195 -4.84 33.27 -14.66
N SER A 196 -5.06 33.94 -13.53
CA SER A 196 -5.83 35.20 -13.46
C SER A 196 -5.21 36.37 -14.24
N TYR A 197 -3.90 36.36 -14.54
CA TYR A 197 -3.29 37.35 -15.45
C TYR A 197 -3.49 36.99 -16.92
N HIS A 198 -3.65 35.70 -17.26
CA HIS A 198 -3.91 35.22 -18.61
C HIS A 198 -5.40 35.31 -18.98
N SER A 199 -6.30 35.28 -18.00
CA SER A 199 -7.77 35.35 -18.18
C SER A 199 -8.34 36.76 -18.31
N LEU A 200 -7.52 37.80 -18.55
CA LEU A 200 -8.00 39.10 -19.06
C LEU A 200 -8.55 39.00 -20.51
N GLY A 201 -8.56 37.80 -21.11
CA GLY A 201 -9.39 37.42 -22.25
C GLY A 201 -10.21 36.15 -21.97
N PHE A 202 -11.54 36.33 -21.90
CA PHE A 202 -12.65 35.38 -22.01
C PHE A 202 -12.96 34.31 -20.91
N HIS A 203 -14.16 34.53 -20.33
CA HIS A 203 -15.25 33.66 -19.86
C HIS A 203 -14.97 32.27 -19.21
N PHE A 204 -15.51 32.08 -18.00
CA PHE A 204 -15.49 30.85 -17.21
C PHE A 204 -16.31 29.69 -17.81
N PRO A 205 -15.91 28.43 -17.55
CA PRO A 205 -16.30 27.26 -18.33
C PRO A 205 -17.55 26.55 -17.80
N ARG A 206 -18.15 25.81 -18.72
CA ARG A 206 -19.17 24.78 -18.50
C ARG A 206 -18.51 23.51 -17.93
N CYS A 207 -19.28 22.73 -17.18
CA CYS A 207 -18.89 21.37 -16.77
C CYS A 207 -18.82 20.45 -18.01
N GLU A 208 -17.79 20.59 -18.83
CA GLU A 208 -17.28 19.55 -19.71
C GLU A 208 -15.89 19.19 -19.18
N PHE A 209 -15.78 18.02 -18.55
CA PHE A 209 -14.48 17.42 -18.33
C PHE A 209 -14.01 16.93 -19.70
N GLU A 210 -13.21 17.75 -20.38
CA GLU A 210 -12.42 17.33 -21.54
C GLU A 210 -11.52 16.19 -21.05
N SER A 211 -11.84 14.99 -21.50
CA SER A 211 -11.03 13.81 -21.32
C SER A 211 -9.68 14.07 -21.99
N ASP A 212 -8.68 14.44 -21.20
CA ASP A 212 -7.30 14.58 -21.68
C ASP A 212 -6.81 13.18 -22.09
N SER A 213 -6.96 12.89 -23.39
CA SER A 213 -6.71 11.63 -24.09
C SER A 213 -5.23 11.25 -24.16
N GLU A 214 -4.41 11.75 -23.24
CA GLU A 214 -3.00 11.39 -23.08
C GLU A 214 -2.72 10.73 -21.71
N GLY A 215 -3.68 10.69 -20.78
CA GLY A 215 -3.54 10.05 -19.45
C GLY A 215 -4.20 8.68 -19.31
N ILE A 216 -5.05 8.28 -20.27
CA ILE A 216 -5.93 7.10 -20.16
C ILE A 216 -5.17 5.77 -20.23
N TYR A 217 -3.97 5.75 -20.82
CA TYR A 217 -3.18 4.51 -20.92
C TYR A 217 -2.48 4.08 -19.62
N ILE A 218 -2.53 4.87 -18.54
CA ILE A 218 -1.85 4.52 -17.27
C ILE A 218 -2.78 3.78 -16.29
N ILE A 219 -4.10 3.78 -16.52
CA ILE A 219 -5.07 3.11 -15.62
C ILE A 219 -5.43 1.70 -16.13
N TYR A 220 -5.04 1.36 -17.36
CA TYR A 220 -5.21 0.02 -17.94
C TYR A 220 -3.85 -0.67 -18.19
N ILE A 221 -3.08 -0.90 -17.13
CA ILE A 221 -2.11 -2.02 -17.03
C ILE A 221 -2.20 -2.59 -15.62
#